data_AF-A0A7V5UQ92-F1
#
_entry.id   AF-A0A7V5UQ92-F1
#
_cell.length_a   1.000
_cell.length_b   1.000
_cell.length_c   1.000
_cell.angle_alpha   90.00
_cell.angle_beta   90.00
_cell.angle_gamma   90.00
#
_symmetry.space_group_name_H-M   'P 1'
#
loop_
_entity.id
_entity.type
_entity.pdbx_description
1 polymer ?
#
loop_
_entity_poly.entity_id
_entity_poly.type
_entity_poly.pdbx_seq_one_letter_code
_entity_poly.pdbx_strand_id
1 'polypeptide(L)'
;MINKAAVGFVTVLALGAVFMLPASAKESKFIILQSTTSTQNSGLFDYILPMFKRDSGIDVDVVAVGTGQALKNGRRGDGDVLLVHAKEAEEKFVAEGYGVSRRNVMYNDFVLIGPDEDPAGIAGSRDVIAALKKIAAAEAPFVSRGDDSGTNKKELRLWKMAGIDVGRISGSWYRETGSGMGATLNVAGGMKAYTLTDRATWIAFGNKTSMKILYQGDPRLFNQYGVILVNPVRHPHVHAAEGRAFMAWLTGKRGQGAIASYKLAGQQLFFPNAGKKPDKKDSQ
;
A
#
# COMPACT_ATOMS: atom_id res chain seq x y z
N MET A 1 -79.28 50.11 44.86
CA MET A 1 -79.33 49.92 43.39
C MET A 1 -78.11 50.62 42.79
N ILE A 2 -77.33 49.93 41.92
CA ILE A 2 -76.30 50.47 40.98
C ILE A 2 -74.97 50.90 41.66
N ASN A 3 -73.72 50.56 41.26
CA ASN A 3 -73.10 49.61 40.32
C ASN A 3 -71.59 49.48 40.65
N LYS A 4 -71.06 48.26 40.53
CA LYS A 4 -69.76 47.79 39.99
C LYS A 4 -68.59 48.80 39.92
N ALA A 5 -67.54 48.66 40.74
CA ALA A 5 -66.43 47.69 40.68
C ALA A 5 -65.41 47.96 39.55
N ALA A 6 -64.24 48.48 39.94
CA ALA A 6 -63.10 48.80 39.10
C ALA A 6 -62.38 47.54 38.60
N VAL A 7 -62.07 47.52 37.30
CA VAL A 7 -61.24 46.51 36.66
C VAL A 7 -59.80 47.02 36.67
N GLY A 8 -58.94 46.39 37.48
CA GLY A 8 -57.49 46.52 37.41
C GLY A 8 -56.91 45.31 36.69
N PHE A 9 -56.34 45.53 35.51
CA PHE A 9 -55.72 44.50 34.67
C PHE A 9 -54.32 44.19 35.21
N VAL A 10 -54.11 43.00 35.80
CA VAL A 10 -52.78 42.50 36.15
C VAL A 10 -52.32 41.59 35.02
N THR A 11 -51.37 42.09 34.22
CA THR A 11 -50.73 41.33 33.15
C THR A 11 -49.56 40.55 33.74
N VAL A 12 -49.70 39.22 33.86
CA VAL A 12 -48.60 38.34 34.29
C VAL A 12 -47.74 38.00 33.07
N LEU A 13 -46.53 38.57 33.00
CA LEU A 13 -45.49 38.16 32.05
C LEU A 13 -44.84 36.86 32.55
N ALA A 14 -45.16 35.73 31.92
CA ALA A 14 -44.45 34.48 32.12
C ALA A 14 -43.17 34.48 31.26
N LEU A 15 -42.01 34.65 31.90
CA LEU A 15 -40.70 34.52 31.26
C LEU A 15 -40.37 33.02 31.11
N GLY A 16 -40.60 32.47 29.91
CA GLY A 16 -40.20 31.10 29.58
C GLY A 16 -38.69 31.01 29.37
N ALA A 17 -37.95 30.41 30.31
CA ALA A 17 -36.55 30.06 30.14
C ALA A 17 -36.43 28.86 29.17
N VAL A 18 -36.07 29.12 27.92
CA VAL A 18 -35.69 28.08 26.97
C VAL A 18 -34.30 27.57 27.37
N PHE A 19 -34.24 26.40 28.00
CA PHE A 19 -33.01 25.64 28.16
C PHE A 19 -32.56 25.16 26.79
N MET A 20 -31.65 25.91 26.14
CA MET A 20 -30.88 25.38 25.02
C MET A 20 -29.92 24.32 25.57
N LEU A 21 -30.23 23.05 25.32
CA LEU A 21 -29.27 21.97 25.51
C LEU A 21 -28.06 22.25 24.60
N PRO A 22 -26.82 22.23 25.12
CA PRO A 22 -25.66 22.36 24.27
C PRO A 22 -25.64 21.15 23.32
N ALA A 23 -25.78 21.42 22.03
CA ALA A 23 -25.53 20.42 21.01
C ALA A 23 -24.06 19.99 21.15
N SER A 24 -23.81 18.80 21.70
CA SER A 24 -22.48 18.21 21.67
C SER A 24 -22.07 18.08 20.20
N ALA A 25 -21.17 18.95 19.76
CA ALA A 25 -20.47 18.78 18.49
C ALA A 25 -19.80 17.40 18.56
N LYS A 26 -20.30 16.46 17.77
CA LYS A 26 -19.75 15.11 17.69
C LYS A 26 -18.34 15.27 17.11
N GLU A 27 -17.33 15.12 17.94
CA GLU A 27 -15.93 15.21 17.53
C GLU A 27 -15.72 14.29 16.33
N SER A 28 -15.25 14.86 15.21
CA SER A 28 -15.02 14.10 13.99
C SER A 28 -13.87 13.13 14.23
N LYS A 29 -14.17 11.82 14.20
CA LYS A 29 -13.17 10.78 14.40
C LYS A 29 -12.33 10.65 13.14
N PHE A 30 -11.01 10.68 13.27
CA PHE A 30 -10.10 10.51 12.15
C PHE A 30 -8.87 9.69 12.57
N ILE A 31 -8.11 9.23 11.58
CA ILE A 31 -6.75 8.72 11.74
C ILE A 31 -5.84 9.29 10.67
N ILE A 32 -4.56 9.42 10.99
CA ILE A 32 -3.49 9.71 10.03
C ILE A 32 -2.87 8.38 9.59
N LEU A 33 -3.03 8.05 8.32
CA LEU A 33 -2.47 6.86 7.68
C LEU A 33 -1.14 7.18 7.00
N GLN A 34 -0.05 6.63 7.54
CA GLN A 34 1.26 6.66 6.89
C GLN A 34 1.33 5.54 5.84
N SER A 35 1.44 5.91 4.57
CA SER A 35 1.50 4.95 3.47
C SER A 35 2.49 5.37 2.39
N THR A 36 2.48 4.64 1.28
CA THR A 36 3.42 4.84 0.18
C THR A 36 2.78 5.57 -0.98
N THR A 37 3.56 6.42 -1.66
CA THR A 37 3.14 7.09 -2.90
C THR A 37 2.67 6.08 -3.96
N SER A 38 3.30 4.90 -4.05
CA SER A 38 2.84 3.82 -4.93
C SER A 38 1.45 3.29 -4.58
N THR A 39 1.10 3.22 -3.28
CA THR A 39 -0.25 2.80 -2.86
C THR A 39 -1.28 3.86 -3.24
N GLN A 40 -0.99 5.14 -2.98
CA GLN A 40 -1.88 6.25 -3.34
C GLN A 40 -2.11 6.29 -4.85
N ASN A 41 -1.04 6.28 -5.64
CA ASN A 41 -1.12 6.36 -7.11
C ASN A 41 -1.78 5.14 -7.75
N SER A 42 -1.90 4.03 -7.02
CA SER A 42 -2.65 2.87 -7.50
C SER A 42 -4.17 3.10 -7.57
N GLY A 43 -4.68 4.16 -6.92
CA GLY A 43 -6.11 4.47 -6.80
C GLY A 43 -6.85 3.67 -5.72
N LEU A 44 -6.15 2.79 -4.99
CA LEU A 44 -6.78 1.94 -3.98
C LEU A 44 -7.48 2.75 -2.88
N PHE A 45 -6.85 3.82 -2.41
CA PHE A 45 -7.37 4.61 -1.28
C PHE A 45 -8.67 5.34 -1.63
N ASP A 46 -8.73 5.95 -2.82
CA ASP A 46 -9.93 6.60 -3.34
C ASP A 46 -11.11 5.63 -3.43
N TYR A 47 -10.82 4.33 -3.60
CA TYR A 47 -11.82 3.28 -3.64
C TYR A 47 -12.24 2.76 -2.25
N ILE A 48 -11.29 2.41 -1.37
CA ILE A 48 -11.62 1.71 -0.10
C ILE A 48 -11.93 2.66 1.06
N LEU A 49 -11.30 3.84 1.13
CA LEU A 49 -11.44 4.73 2.28
C LEU A 49 -12.86 5.32 2.40
N PRO A 50 -13.54 5.71 1.30
CA PRO A 50 -14.95 6.11 1.40
C PRO A 50 -15.86 5.01 1.94
N MET A 51 -15.54 3.74 1.66
CA MET A 51 -16.30 2.61 2.20
C MET A 51 -16.07 2.46 3.70
N PHE A 52 -14.81 2.53 4.14
CA PHE A 52 -14.48 2.50 5.56
C PHE A 52 -15.15 3.65 6.32
N LYS A 53 -15.10 4.89 5.79
CA LYS A 53 -15.77 6.04 6.39
C LYS A 53 -17.26 5.82 6.55
N ARG A 54 -17.96 5.32 5.52
CA ARG A 54 -19.39 5.02 5.60
C ARG A 54 -19.70 3.94 6.65
N ASP A 55 -18.85 2.91 6.74
CA ASP A 55 -19.08 1.77 7.62
C ASP A 55 -18.75 2.07 9.10
N SER A 56 -17.87 3.04 9.38
CA SER A 56 -17.33 3.33 10.72
C SER A 56 -17.58 4.75 11.25
N GLY A 57 -17.83 5.71 10.36
CA GLY A 57 -17.85 7.13 10.67
C GLY A 57 -16.47 7.74 10.95
N ILE A 58 -15.38 7.06 10.60
CA ILE A 58 -13.99 7.51 10.84
C ILE A 58 -13.38 7.99 9.52
N ASP A 59 -12.81 9.20 9.54
CA ASP A 59 -12.03 9.76 8.45
C ASP A 59 -10.59 9.22 8.41
N VAL A 60 -9.98 9.19 7.22
CA VAL A 60 -8.61 8.68 7.05
C VAL A 60 -7.82 9.67 6.21
N ASP A 61 -6.90 10.38 6.87
CA ASP A 61 -6.01 11.33 6.23
C ASP A 61 -4.72 10.62 5.82
N VAL A 62 -4.46 10.52 4.52
CA VAL A 62 -3.32 9.76 3.99
C VAL A 62 -2.09 10.65 3.82
N VAL A 63 -0.98 10.26 4.45
CA VAL A 63 0.35 10.81 4.18
C VAL A 63 1.12 9.81 3.33
N ALA A 64 1.21 10.08 2.02
CA ALA A 64 1.83 9.20 1.04
C ALA A 64 3.28 9.61 0.73
N VAL A 65 4.25 8.82 1.22
CA VAL A 65 5.70 9.09 1.08
C VAL A 65 6.47 7.83 0.68
N GLY A 66 7.80 7.84 0.63
CA GLY A 66 8.56 6.59 0.48
C GLY A 66 8.43 5.68 1.72
N THR A 67 8.50 4.35 1.58
CA THR A 67 8.36 3.39 2.71
C THR A 67 9.27 3.71 3.89
N GLY A 68 10.54 4.06 3.62
CA GLY A 68 11.48 4.45 4.67
C GLY A 68 11.04 5.72 5.42
N GLN A 69 10.43 6.68 4.71
CA GLN A 69 9.91 7.90 5.32
C GLN A 69 8.63 7.63 6.11
N ALA A 70 7.71 6.80 5.60
CA ALA A 70 6.48 6.42 6.32
C ALA A 70 6.81 5.74 7.65
N LEU A 71 7.80 4.82 7.66
CA LEU A 71 8.30 4.20 8.89
C LEU A 71 8.94 5.22 9.83
N LYS A 72 9.75 6.17 9.33
CA LYS A 72 10.32 7.25 10.14
C LYS A 72 9.24 8.13 10.77
N ASN A 73 8.20 8.50 10.02
CA ASN A 73 7.04 9.25 10.52
C ASN A 73 6.34 8.47 11.65
N GLY A 74 6.07 7.18 11.44
CA GLY A 74 5.49 6.32 12.48
C GLY A 74 6.35 6.20 13.74
N ARG A 75 7.69 6.18 13.60
CA ARG A 75 8.62 6.18 14.76
C ARG A 75 8.49 7.46 15.58
N ARG A 76 8.27 8.60 14.93
CA ARG A 76 8.09 9.91 15.58
C ARG A 76 6.68 10.15 16.12
N GLY A 77 5.72 9.27 15.81
CA GLY A 77 4.33 9.46 16.20
C GLY A 77 3.56 10.41 15.29
N ASP A 78 4.07 10.70 14.08
CA ASP A 78 3.43 11.59 13.11
C ASP A 78 2.25 10.89 12.37
N GLY A 79 1.74 9.78 12.91
CA GLY A 79 0.63 9.04 12.34
C GLY A 79 0.14 7.95 13.29
N ASP A 80 -1.06 7.45 13.01
CA ASP A 80 -1.74 6.49 13.88
C ASP A 80 -1.54 5.05 13.40
N VAL A 81 -1.57 4.87 12.08
CA VAL A 81 -1.48 3.57 11.42
C VAL A 81 -0.50 3.66 10.26
N LEU A 82 0.28 2.60 10.04
CA LEU A 82 1.04 2.39 8.82
C LEU A 82 0.35 1.36 7.94
N LEU A 83 0.28 1.60 6.63
CA LEU A 83 0.01 0.59 5.61
C LEU A 83 1.10 0.67 4.54
N VAL A 84 2.10 -0.19 4.64
CA VAL A 84 3.29 -0.19 3.76
C VAL A 84 3.56 -1.61 3.25
N HIS A 85 4.60 -1.78 2.43
CA HIS A 85 4.90 -3.03 1.70
C HIS A 85 6.37 -3.49 1.79
N ALA A 86 6.99 -3.32 2.96
CA ALA A 86 8.35 -3.73 3.26
C ALA A 86 8.39 -4.62 4.52
N LYS A 87 7.93 -5.87 4.37
CA LYS A 87 7.75 -6.84 5.48
C LYS A 87 8.92 -6.88 6.48
N GLU A 88 10.17 -7.01 6.03
CA GLU A 88 11.33 -7.07 6.94
C GLU A 88 11.49 -5.78 7.77
N ALA A 89 11.28 -4.62 7.15
CA ALA A 89 11.37 -3.33 7.84
C ALA A 89 10.18 -3.10 8.78
N GLU A 90 9.00 -3.58 8.40
CA GLU A 90 7.78 -3.59 9.20
C GLU A 90 7.93 -4.48 10.45
N GLU A 91 8.46 -5.68 10.29
CA GLU A 91 8.72 -6.61 11.40
C GLU A 91 9.76 -6.04 12.35
N LYS A 92 10.84 -5.45 11.82
CA LYS A 92 11.83 -4.73 12.61
C LYS A 92 11.21 -3.55 13.38
N PHE A 93 10.35 -2.75 12.74
CA PHE A 93 9.65 -1.63 13.38
C PHE A 93 8.79 -2.07 14.58
N VAL A 94 8.11 -3.21 14.47
CA VAL A 94 7.35 -3.80 15.59
C VAL A 94 8.29 -4.37 16.65
N ALA A 95 9.34 -5.09 16.27
CA ALA A 95 10.32 -5.67 17.20
C ALA A 95 11.06 -4.61 18.04
N GLU A 96 11.33 -3.44 17.47
CA GLU A 96 11.91 -2.27 18.16
C GLU A 96 10.87 -1.53 19.05
N GLY A 97 9.62 -1.98 19.06
CA GLY A 97 8.54 -1.47 19.89
C GLY A 97 7.92 -0.17 19.40
N TYR A 98 8.13 0.23 18.14
CA TYR A 98 7.49 1.41 17.54
C TYR A 98 6.05 1.15 17.08
N GLY A 99 5.70 -0.11 16.81
CA GLY A 99 4.35 -0.55 16.48
C GLY A 99 3.86 -1.66 17.39
N VAL A 100 2.55 -1.80 17.55
CA VAL A 100 1.94 -2.81 18.43
C VAL A 100 1.98 -4.20 17.81
N SER A 101 1.51 -4.34 16.57
CA SER A 101 1.51 -5.60 15.84
C SER A 101 1.35 -5.37 14.35
N ARG A 102 1.94 -6.25 13.55
CA ARG A 102 1.81 -6.27 12.09
C ARG A 102 0.75 -7.27 11.67
N ARG A 103 -0.15 -6.90 10.76
CA ARG A 103 -1.12 -7.80 10.13
C ARG A 103 -0.97 -7.78 8.61
N ASN A 104 -0.93 -8.95 7.97
CA ASN A 104 -1.04 -9.04 6.51
C ASN A 104 -2.41 -8.53 6.07
N VAL A 105 -2.44 -7.76 4.98
CA VAL A 105 -3.69 -7.22 4.41
C VAL A 105 -3.93 -7.79 3.02
N MET A 106 -2.97 -7.60 2.13
CA MET A 106 -3.06 -7.94 0.72
C MET A 106 -1.65 -8.00 0.13
N TYR A 107 -1.53 -8.47 -1.10
CA TYR A 107 -0.35 -8.26 -1.92
C TYR A 107 -0.76 -7.77 -3.30
N ASN A 108 0.11 -7.00 -3.95
CA ASN A 108 0.20 -7.03 -5.40
C ASN A 108 1.46 -7.81 -5.77
N ASP A 109 1.82 -7.86 -7.03
CA ASP A 109 2.97 -8.61 -7.50
C ASP A 109 3.86 -7.80 -8.45
N PHE A 110 5.12 -8.20 -8.43
CA PHE A 110 6.06 -7.86 -9.47
C PHE A 110 5.91 -8.85 -10.64
N VAL A 111 6.19 -8.36 -11.84
CA VAL A 111 6.21 -9.15 -13.06
C VAL A 111 7.55 -8.96 -13.76
N LEU A 112 8.03 -10.03 -14.37
CA LEU A 112 9.20 -9.98 -15.22
C LEU A 112 8.69 -9.82 -16.66
N ILE A 113 9.01 -8.66 -17.24
CA ILE A 113 8.68 -8.34 -18.63
C ILE A 113 9.92 -8.49 -19.50
N GLY A 114 9.71 -8.60 -20.80
CA GLY A 114 10.77 -8.64 -21.80
C GLY A 114 10.19 -8.57 -23.22
N PRO A 115 11.05 -8.70 -24.25
CA PRO A 115 10.65 -8.67 -25.65
C PRO A 115 9.63 -9.75 -25.98
N ASP A 116 8.73 -9.46 -26.90
CA ASP A 116 7.71 -10.42 -27.36
C ASP A 116 8.31 -11.72 -27.90
N GLU A 117 9.51 -11.66 -28.48
CA GLU A 117 10.24 -12.80 -29.02
C GLU A 117 10.87 -13.70 -27.95
N ASP A 118 11.01 -13.19 -26.71
CA ASP A 118 11.60 -13.90 -25.57
C ASP A 118 12.93 -14.64 -25.90
N PRO A 119 14.00 -13.92 -26.29
CA PRO A 119 15.26 -14.54 -26.72
C PRO A 119 15.95 -15.42 -25.67
N ALA A 120 15.74 -15.16 -24.37
CA ALA A 120 16.22 -16.00 -23.27
C ALA A 120 15.26 -17.16 -22.91
N GLY A 121 14.08 -17.23 -23.55
CA GLY A 121 13.10 -18.30 -23.37
C GLY A 121 12.61 -18.45 -21.92
N ILE A 122 12.32 -17.33 -21.24
CA ILE A 122 11.90 -17.36 -19.83
C ILE A 122 10.43 -17.71 -19.64
N ALA A 123 9.60 -17.56 -20.67
CA ALA A 123 8.19 -17.93 -20.62
C ALA A 123 8.05 -19.42 -20.25
N GLY A 124 7.10 -19.72 -19.36
CA GLY A 124 6.89 -21.10 -18.89
C GLY A 124 8.01 -21.66 -18.01
N SER A 125 8.95 -20.83 -17.54
CA SER A 125 9.92 -21.26 -16.52
C SER A 125 9.19 -21.81 -15.30
N ARG A 126 9.82 -22.77 -14.60
CA ARG A 126 9.21 -23.38 -13.41
C ARG A 126 8.95 -22.35 -12.31
N ASP A 127 9.89 -21.43 -12.15
CA ASP A 127 9.96 -20.52 -11.02
C ASP A 127 10.78 -19.26 -11.42
N VAL A 128 10.64 -18.13 -10.71
CA VAL A 128 11.29 -16.84 -11.10
C VAL A 128 12.82 -16.93 -11.11
N ILE A 129 13.39 -17.79 -10.28
CA ILE A 129 14.84 -17.99 -10.21
C ILE A 129 15.34 -18.73 -11.45
N ALA A 130 14.58 -19.71 -11.94
CA ALA A 130 14.87 -20.35 -13.22
C ALA A 130 14.81 -19.35 -14.39
N ALA A 131 13.83 -18.43 -14.38
CA ALA A 131 13.74 -17.37 -15.39
C ALA A 131 14.97 -16.45 -15.37
N LEU A 132 15.38 -15.96 -14.20
CA LEU A 132 16.58 -15.11 -14.07
C LEU A 132 17.86 -15.85 -14.49
N LYS A 133 18.00 -17.13 -14.14
CA LYS A 133 19.14 -17.95 -14.58
C LYS A 133 19.20 -18.10 -16.10
N LYS A 134 18.06 -18.22 -16.77
CA LYS A 134 18.00 -18.25 -18.25
C LYS A 134 18.44 -16.92 -18.87
N ILE A 135 17.99 -15.78 -18.33
CA ILE A 135 18.44 -14.45 -18.78
C ILE A 135 19.95 -14.35 -18.68
N ALA A 136 20.52 -14.75 -17.53
CA ALA A 136 21.95 -14.70 -17.30
C ALA A 136 22.74 -15.66 -18.20
N ALA A 137 22.26 -16.88 -18.40
CA ALA A 137 22.91 -17.86 -19.27
C ALA A 137 22.92 -17.41 -20.75
N ALA A 138 21.88 -16.69 -21.18
CA ALA A 138 21.80 -16.11 -22.51
C ALA A 138 22.54 -14.76 -22.61
N GLU A 139 23.02 -14.21 -21.50
CA GLU A 139 23.52 -12.83 -21.40
C GLU A 139 22.56 -11.81 -22.04
N ALA A 140 21.25 -12.07 -21.90
CA ALA A 140 20.23 -11.24 -22.51
C ALA A 140 20.14 -9.90 -21.76
N PRO A 141 19.97 -8.76 -22.47
CA PRO A 141 19.90 -7.46 -21.82
C PRO A 141 18.85 -7.43 -20.70
N PHE A 142 19.25 -6.98 -19.52
CA PHE A 142 18.40 -6.76 -18.37
C PHE A 142 18.59 -5.35 -17.85
N VAL A 143 17.49 -4.61 -17.69
CA VAL A 143 17.52 -3.23 -17.22
C VAL A 143 17.03 -3.18 -15.78
N SER A 144 17.90 -2.73 -14.88
CA SER A 144 17.59 -2.41 -13.49
C SER A 144 17.28 -0.93 -13.32
N ARG A 145 16.44 -0.65 -12.34
CA ARG A 145 16.21 0.70 -11.81
C ARG A 145 17.50 1.31 -11.27
N GLY A 146 18.31 0.54 -10.53
CA GLY A 146 19.57 1.01 -9.94
C GLY A 146 19.44 2.24 -9.04
N ASP A 147 18.29 2.43 -8.38
CA ASP A 147 17.91 3.66 -7.69
C ASP A 147 17.59 3.47 -6.19
N ASP A 148 17.99 2.35 -5.60
CA ASP A 148 17.72 1.96 -4.19
C ASP A 148 16.22 1.87 -3.81
N SER A 149 15.32 1.91 -4.81
CA SER A 149 13.88 1.77 -4.59
C SER A 149 13.48 0.38 -4.11
N GLY A 150 12.21 0.25 -3.66
CA GLY A 150 11.65 -1.05 -3.30
C GLY A 150 11.71 -2.08 -4.44
N THR A 151 11.48 -1.64 -5.68
CA THR A 151 11.61 -2.48 -6.89
C THR A 151 13.05 -2.93 -7.10
N ASN A 152 14.02 -2.02 -7.01
CA ASN A 152 15.44 -2.36 -7.13
C ASN A 152 15.87 -3.35 -6.03
N LYS A 153 15.52 -3.08 -4.77
CA LYS A 153 15.80 -4.01 -3.66
C LYS A 153 15.18 -5.40 -3.86
N LYS A 154 13.98 -5.47 -4.44
CA LYS A 154 13.33 -6.75 -4.77
C LYS A 154 14.10 -7.49 -5.85
N GLU A 155 14.41 -6.81 -6.94
CA GLU A 155 15.19 -7.32 -8.08
C GLU A 155 16.56 -7.86 -7.63
N LEU A 156 17.33 -7.07 -6.86
CA LEU A 156 18.62 -7.49 -6.30
C LEU A 156 18.52 -8.74 -5.41
N ARG A 157 17.47 -8.85 -4.58
CA ARG A 157 17.23 -10.06 -3.78
C ARG A 157 16.99 -11.28 -4.67
N LEU A 158 16.24 -11.14 -5.75
CA LEU A 158 15.96 -12.26 -6.66
C LEU A 158 17.24 -12.72 -7.39
N TRP A 159 18.10 -11.81 -7.85
CA TRP A 159 19.40 -12.19 -8.42
C TRP A 159 20.30 -12.89 -7.41
N LYS A 160 20.36 -12.39 -6.17
CA LYS A 160 21.09 -13.06 -5.09
C LYS A 160 20.58 -14.48 -4.85
N MET A 161 19.26 -14.69 -4.82
CA MET A 161 18.66 -16.02 -4.73
C MET A 161 18.96 -16.91 -5.95
N ALA A 162 19.17 -16.30 -7.12
CA ALA A 162 19.63 -16.99 -8.32
C ALA A 162 21.12 -17.34 -8.31
N GLY A 163 21.87 -16.88 -7.30
CA GLY A 163 23.31 -17.08 -7.19
C GLY A 163 24.11 -16.19 -8.15
N ILE A 164 23.52 -15.08 -8.60
CA ILE A 164 24.13 -14.17 -9.56
C ILE A 164 24.51 -12.87 -8.85
N ASP A 165 25.79 -12.55 -8.89
CA ASP A 165 26.32 -11.29 -8.36
C ASP A 165 26.25 -10.20 -9.44
N VAL A 166 25.19 -9.39 -9.38
CA VAL A 166 24.97 -8.31 -10.34
C VAL A 166 26.09 -7.26 -10.34
N GLY A 167 26.83 -7.10 -9.24
CA GLY A 167 27.95 -6.16 -9.17
C GLY A 167 29.10 -6.52 -10.11
N ARG A 168 29.24 -7.81 -10.46
CA ARG A 168 30.28 -8.29 -11.38
C ARG A 168 29.89 -8.20 -12.85
N ILE A 169 28.61 -8.07 -13.14
CA ILE A 169 28.04 -8.00 -14.50
C ILE A 169 27.44 -6.63 -14.81
N SER A 170 27.43 -5.70 -13.85
CA SER A 170 26.92 -4.36 -14.10
C SER A 170 27.76 -3.68 -15.20
N GLY A 171 27.07 -3.05 -16.14
CA GLY A 171 27.66 -2.44 -17.32
C GLY A 171 27.82 -3.40 -18.52
N SER A 172 27.48 -4.68 -18.40
CA SER A 172 27.45 -5.64 -19.52
C SER A 172 26.02 -5.83 -20.06
N TRP A 173 25.44 -7.03 -19.97
CA TRP A 173 24.04 -7.27 -20.27
C TRP A 173 23.13 -6.79 -19.13
N TYR A 174 23.64 -6.60 -17.91
CA TYR A 174 22.93 -5.94 -16.82
C TYR A 174 23.18 -4.43 -16.80
N ARG A 175 22.12 -3.63 -16.92
CA ARG A 175 22.18 -2.16 -17.10
C ARG A 175 21.40 -1.43 -16.03
N GLU A 176 22.07 -0.58 -15.26
CA GLU A 176 21.43 0.24 -14.22
C GLU A 176 21.07 1.62 -14.78
N THR A 177 19.83 2.04 -14.58
CA THR A 177 19.34 3.32 -15.11
C THR A 177 19.44 4.48 -14.13
N GLY A 178 19.61 4.21 -12.83
CA GLY A 178 19.56 5.23 -11.77
C GLY A 178 18.25 6.03 -11.74
N SER A 179 17.17 5.47 -12.29
CA SER A 179 15.97 6.20 -12.68
C SER A 179 14.69 5.54 -12.19
N GLY A 180 13.60 6.31 -12.19
CA GLY A 180 12.26 5.81 -11.87
C GLY A 180 11.72 4.83 -12.92
N MET A 181 10.69 4.06 -12.54
CA MET A 181 10.20 2.92 -13.33
C MET A 181 9.75 3.26 -14.75
N GLY A 182 9.12 4.42 -14.99
CA GLY A 182 8.71 4.82 -16.34
C GLY A 182 9.89 4.99 -17.30
N ALA A 183 10.98 5.62 -16.84
CA ALA A 183 12.20 5.77 -17.63
C ALA A 183 12.88 4.41 -17.85
N THR A 184 12.99 3.60 -16.80
CA THR A 184 13.53 2.22 -16.89
C THR A 184 12.75 1.36 -17.88
N LEU A 185 11.41 1.46 -17.92
CA LEU A 185 10.57 0.74 -18.89
C LEU A 185 10.80 1.22 -20.33
N ASN A 186 10.94 2.53 -20.56
CA ASN A 186 11.29 3.06 -21.89
C ASN A 186 12.67 2.57 -22.36
N VAL A 187 13.68 2.58 -21.48
CA VAL A 187 15.02 2.04 -21.78
C VAL A 187 14.93 0.54 -22.09
N ALA A 188 14.19 -0.23 -21.29
CA ALA A 188 13.99 -1.65 -21.53
C ALA A 188 13.34 -1.92 -22.89
N GLY A 189 12.30 -1.17 -23.27
CA GLY A 189 11.68 -1.27 -24.59
C GLY A 189 12.64 -0.91 -25.73
N GLY A 190 13.36 0.20 -25.62
CA GLY A 190 14.32 0.63 -26.65
C GLY A 190 15.49 -0.34 -26.84
N MET A 191 15.91 -1.01 -25.77
CA MET A 191 16.99 -2.00 -25.79
C MET A 191 16.52 -3.43 -26.09
N LYS A 192 15.21 -3.66 -26.18
CA LYS A 192 14.62 -5.02 -26.17
C LYS A 192 15.18 -5.85 -25.00
N ALA A 193 15.08 -5.31 -23.80
CA ALA A 193 15.66 -5.88 -22.60
C ALA A 193 14.60 -6.38 -21.61
N TYR A 194 14.95 -7.37 -20.80
CA TYR A 194 14.14 -7.82 -19.68
C TYR A 194 14.18 -6.81 -18.53
N THR A 195 13.13 -6.72 -17.73
CA THR A 195 13.15 -5.93 -16.49
C THR A 195 12.08 -6.40 -15.50
N LEU A 196 12.32 -6.18 -14.21
CA LEU A 196 11.33 -6.40 -13.16
C LEU A 196 10.53 -5.11 -12.94
N THR A 197 9.20 -5.21 -12.97
CA THR A 197 8.32 -4.06 -12.71
C THR A 197 7.13 -4.45 -11.85
N ASP A 198 6.55 -3.47 -11.15
CA ASP A 198 5.29 -3.65 -10.43
C ASP A 198 4.13 -3.74 -11.43
N ARG A 199 3.17 -4.65 -11.20
CA ARG A 199 2.04 -4.86 -12.13
C ARG A 199 1.20 -3.61 -12.34
N ALA A 200 0.95 -2.80 -11.31
CA ALA A 200 0.18 -1.56 -11.45
C ALA A 200 0.89 -0.61 -12.41
N THR A 201 2.21 -0.48 -12.22
CA THR A 201 3.04 0.36 -13.07
C THR A 201 3.03 -0.14 -14.50
N TRP A 202 3.15 -1.46 -14.71
CA TRP A 202 3.03 -2.04 -16.04
C TRP A 202 1.66 -1.75 -16.66
N ILE A 203 0.55 -1.97 -15.96
CA ILE A 203 -0.81 -1.72 -16.49
C ILE A 203 -0.98 -0.25 -16.89
N ALA A 204 -0.55 0.69 -16.04
CA ALA A 204 -0.64 2.12 -16.30
C ALA A 204 0.33 2.60 -17.40
N PHE A 205 1.41 1.87 -17.66
CA PHE A 205 2.39 2.22 -18.67
C PHE A 205 1.85 1.96 -20.07
N GLY A 206 1.51 3.05 -20.77
CA GLY A 206 0.92 3.02 -22.10
C GLY A 206 1.89 2.60 -23.21
N ASN A 207 3.19 2.92 -23.08
CA ASN A 207 4.16 2.70 -24.15
C ASN A 207 4.83 1.31 -24.10
N LYS A 208 4.05 0.25 -24.33
CA LYS A 208 4.56 -1.13 -24.15
C LYS A 208 5.62 -1.59 -25.15
N THR A 209 5.82 -0.90 -26.28
CA THR A 209 6.94 -1.10 -27.24
C THR A 209 7.38 -2.57 -27.45
N SER A 210 6.51 -3.44 -28.00
CA SER A 210 6.81 -4.87 -28.24
C SER A 210 7.34 -5.65 -27.02
N MET A 211 6.89 -5.25 -25.83
CA MET A 211 7.21 -5.91 -24.57
C MET A 211 5.94 -6.48 -23.94
N LYS A 212 6.08 -7.64 -23.30
CA LYS A 212 4.98 -8.31 -22.59
C LYS A 212 5.43 -8.85 -21.25
N ILE A 213 4.46 -9.21 -20.42
CA ILE A 213 4.74 -10.03 -19.23
C ILE A 213 5.12 -11.42 -19.71
N LEU A 214 6.35 -11.83 -19.42
CA LEU A 214 6.87 -13.14 -19.78
C LEU A 214 6.84 -14.11 -18.60
N TYR A 215 6.92 -13.58 -17.37
CA TYR A 215 6.87 -14.40 -16.17
C TYR A 215 6.17 -13.67 -15.00
N GLN A 216 5.28 -14.40 -14.30
CA GLN A 216 4.46 -13.90 -13.18
C GLN A 216 3.97 -15.04 -12.28
N GLY A 217 3.41 -14.72 -11.12
CA GLY A 217 2.68 -15.68 -10.26
C GLY A 217 3.54 -16.47 -9.27
N ASP A 218 4.86 -16.31 -9.28
CA ASP A 218 5.73 -16.87 -8.25
C ASP A 218 5.53 -16.13 -6.92
N PRO A 219 5.36 -16.82 -5.77
CA PRO A 219 5.21 -16.16 -4.47
C PRO A 219 6.37 -15.22 -4.12
N ARG A 220 7.57 -15.50 -4.63
CA ARG A 220 8.74 -14.62 -4.47
C ARG A 220 8.61 -13.33 -5.26
N LEU A 221 7.62 -13.18 -6.13
CA LEU A 221 7.26 -11.92 -6.79
C LEU A 221 6.19 -11.13 -6.01
N PHE A 222 5.59 -11.69 -4.97
CA PHE A 222 4.61 -10.96 -4.18
C PHE A 222 5.25 -9.77 -3.45
N ASN A 223 4.49 -8.69 -3.41
CA ASN A 223 4.78 -7.48 -2.69
C ASN A 223 3.73 -7.32 -1.59
N GLN A 224 4.06 -7.85 -0.42
CA GLN A 224 3.14 -8.00 0.69
C GLN A 224 2.93 -6.69 1.43
N TYR A 225 1.68 -6.27 1.55
CA TYR A 225 1.27 -5.13 2.36
C TYR A 225 0.96 -5.58 3.79
N GLY A 226 1.49 -4.83 4.75
CA GLY A 226 1.20 -4.98 6.17
C GLY A 226 0.59 -3.71 6.75
N VAL A 227 -0.36 -3.89 7.67
CA VAL A 227 -0.90 -2.80 8.49
C VAL A 227 -0.37 -2.90 9.92
N ILE A 228 0.02 -1.76 10.50
CA ILE A 228 0.62 -1.65 11.84
C ILE A 228 0.02 -0.46 12.57
N LEU A 229 -0.44 -0.66 13.80
CA LEU A 229 -0.78 0.44 14.70
C LEU A 229 0.50 1.00 15.34
N VAL A 230 0.70 2.32 15.27
CA VAL A 230 1.78 3.01 15.98
C VAL A 230 1.59 2.85 17.48
N ASN A 231 2.67 2.60 18.23
CA ASN A 231 2.58 2.22 19.63
C ASN A 231 2.06 3.37 20.53
N PRO A 232 0.84 3.28 21.08
CA PRO A 232 0.26 4.37 21.88
C PRO A 232 0.92 4.51 23.26
N VAL A 233 1.66 3.50 23.74
CA VAL A 233 2.45 3.61 24.98
C VAL A 233 3.61 4.58 24.78
N ARG A 234 4.20 4.62 23.58
CA ARG A 234 5.25 5.58 23.21
C ARG A 234 4.69 6.93 22.81
N HIS A 235 3.53 6.92 22.14
CA HIS A 235 2.89 8.11 21.57
C HIS A 235 1.43 8.21 22.04
N PRO A 236 1.17 8.79 23.23
CA PRO A 236 -0.17 8.82 23.83
C PRO A 236 -1.23 9.56 23.01
N HIS A 237 -0.82 10.42 22.08
CA HIS A 237 -1.71 11.14 21.17
C HIS A 237 -2.20 10.31 19.97
N VAL A 238 -1.69 9.09 19.78
CA VAL A 238 -2.16 8.20 18.71
C VAL A 238 -3.62 7.82 18.94
N HIS A 239 -4.44 7.96 17.90
CA HIS A 239 -5.86 7.57 17.86
C HIS A 239 -6.02 6.04 17.82
N ALA A 240 -5.63 5.38 18.91
CA ALA A 240 -5.42 3.94 18.93
C ALA A 240 -6.72 3.13 18.76
N ALA A 241 -7.87 3.66 19.21
CA ALA A 241 -9.16 3.00 19.07
C ALA A 241 -9.61 3.00 17.59
N GLU A 242 -9.54 4.15 16.95
CA GLU A 242 -9.85 4.37 15.54
C GLU A 242 -8.88 3.60 14.64
N GLY A 243 -7.58 3.63 14.95
CA GLY A 243 -6.57 2.85 14.23
C GLY A 243 -6.81 1.34 14.31
N ARG A 244 -7.21 0.81 15.48
CA ARG A 244 -7.63 -0.59 15.61
C ARG A 244 -8.89 -0.90 14.81
N ALA A 245 -9.86 0.00 14.78
CA ALA A 245 -11.07 -0.16 13.98
C ALA A 245 -10.74 -0.23 12.48
N PHE A 246 -9.84 0.63 11.99
CA PHE A 246 -9.37 0.60 10.61
C PHE A 246 -8.63 -0.71 10.28
N MET A 247 -7.71 -1.15 11.13
CA MET A 247 -7.02 -2.44 10.97
C MET A 247 -8.00 -3.62 10.95
N ALA A 248 -9.00 -3.61 11.83
CA ALA A 248 -10.02 -4.65 11.89
C ALA A 248 -10.90 -4.66 10.63
N TRP A 249 -11.29 -3.49 10.12
CA TRP A 249 -12.06 -3.38 8.88
C TRP A 249 -11.26 -3.88 7.68
N LEU A 250 -10.00 -3.44 7.53
CA LEU A 250 -9.11 -3.86 6.44
C LEU A 250 -8.89 -5.38 6.41
N THR A 251 -8.70 -5.99 7.58
CA THR A 251 -8.41 -7.43 7.71
C THR A 251 -9.66 -8.29 7.81
N GLY A 252 -10.83 -7.69 8.02
CA GLY A 252 -12.12 -8.36 8.09
C GLY A 252 -12.75 -8.63 6.72
N LYS A 253 -13.85 -9.39 6.71
CA LYS A 253 -14.55 -9.80 5.48
C LYS A 253 -14.90 -8.61 4.57
N ARG A 254 -15.35 -7.49 5.16
CA ARG A 254 -15.77 -6.30 4.43
C ARG A 254 -14.61 -5.63 3.67
N GLY A 255 -13.49 -5.36 4.35
CA GLY A 255 -12.30 -4.76 3.74
C GLY A 255 -11.62 -5.70 2.76
N GLN A 256 -11.47 -6.98 3.10
CA GLN A 256 -10.90 -7.98 2.19
C GLN A 256 -11.76 -8.14 0.93
N GLY A 257 -13.09 -8.14 1.04
CA GLY A 257 -14.00 -8.16 -0.11
C GLY A 257 -13.90 -6.90 -0.98
N ALA A 258 -13.75 -5.72 -0.36
CA ALA A 258 -13.50 -4.48 -1.09
C ALA A 258 -12.19 -4.54 -1.88
N ILE A 259 -11.09 -4.96 -1.23
CA ILE A 259 -9.78 -5.11 -1.86
C ILE A 259 -9.84 -6.11 -3.04
N ALA A 260 -10.48 -7.28 -2.86
CA ALA A 260 -10.66 -8.26 -3.93
C ALA A 260 -11.40 -7.70 -5.15
N SER A 261 -12.33 -6.78 -4.92
CA SER A 261 -13.18 -6.21 -5.96
C SER A 261 -12.51 -5.03 -6.68
N TYR A 262 -11.41 -4.49 -6.14
CA TYR A 262 -10.73 -3.35 -6.75
C TYR A 262 -10.06 -3.76 -8.06
N LYS A 263 -10.31 -2.96 -9.11
CA LYS A 263 -9.75 -3.16 -10.44
C LYS A 263 -9.16 -1.87 -10.97
N LEU A 264 -8.00 -1.99 -11.61
CA LEU A 264 -7.39 -0.92 -12.40
C LEU A 264 -7.43 -1.33 -13.87
N ALA A 265 -8.03 -0.51 -14.73
CA ALA A 265 -8.23 -0.83 -16.15
C ALA A 265 -8.86 -2.23 -16.39
N GLY A 266 -9.85 -2.61 -15.58
CA GLY A 266 -10.55 -3.90 -15.68
C GLY A 266 -9.81 -5.11 -15.09
N GLN A 267 -8.55 -4.95 -14.65
CA GLN A 267 -7.74 -6.01 -14.06
C GLN A 267 -7.69 -5.91 -12.54
N GLN A 268 -7.78 -7.05 -11.85
CA GLN A 268 -7.57 -7.10 -10.41
C GLN A 268 -6.10 -6.79 -10.10
N LEU A 269 -5.87 -5.83 -9.19
CA LEU A 269 -4.53 -5.37 -8.86
C LEU A 269 -4.03 -5.88 -7.50
N PHE A 270 -4.93 -6.00 -6.52
CA PHE A 270 -4.58 -6.44 -5.17
C PHE A 270 -5.30 -7.75 -4.84
N PHE A 271 -4.57 -8.63 -4.16
CA PHE A 271 -5.02 -9.95 -3.75
C PHE A 271 -5.06 -9.99 -2.22
N PRO A 272 -6.26 -9.97 -1.61
CA PRO A 272 -6.40 -9.98 -0.16
C PRO A 272 -5.95 -11.32 0.44
N ASN A 273 -5.22 -11.25 1.55
CA ASN A 273 -4.70 -12.43 2.22
C ASN A 273 -4.62 -12.31 3.75
N ALA A 274 -5.45 -11.44 4.34
CA ALA A 274 -5.54 -11.33 5.79
C ALA A 274 -5.92 -12.68 6.43
N GLY A 275 -5.29 -13.00 7.56
CA GLY A 275 -5.55 -14.23 8.30
C GLY A 275 -4.95 -15.52 7.70
N LYS A 276 -4.40 -15.48 6.48
CA LYS A 276 -3.60 -16.58 5.95
C LYS A 276 -2.18 -16.49 6.53
N LYS A 277 -1.72 -17.56 7.19
CA LYS A 277 -0.28 -17.70 7.49
C LYS A 277 0.47 -17.76 6.16
N PRO A 278 1.68 -17.19 6.04
CA PRO A 278 2.55 -17.48 4.90
C PRO A 278 2.68 -19.00 4.82
N ASP A 279 2.51 -19.59 3.63
CA ASP A 279 2.78 -21.00 3.50
C ASP A 279 4.26 -21.22 3.85
N LYS A 280 4.59 -22.32 4.54
CA LYS A 280 5.98 -22.62 4.95
C LYS A 280 6.97 -22.69 3.76
N LYS A 281 6.48 -22.65 2.52
CA LYS A 281 7.27 -22.55 1.28
C LYS A 281 7.72 -21.12 0.93
N ASP A 282 7.15 -20.09 1.54
CA ASP A 282 7.43 -18.67 1.24
C ASP A 282 8.59 -18.10 2.09
N SER A 283 9.29 -18.95 2.86
CA SER A 283 10.30 -18.57 3.85
C SER A 283 11.71 -19.11 3.54
N GLN A 284 11.94 -19.62 2.34
CA GLN A 284 13.24 -20.14 1.89
C GLN A 284 13.68 -19.50 0.57
#